data_AF-A0AAF0YAN4-F1
#
_entry.id   AF-A0AAF0YAN4-F1
#
_cell.length_a   1.000
_cell.length_b   1.000
_cell.length_c   1.000
_cell.angle_alpha   90.00
_cell.angle_beta   90.00
_cell.angle_gamma   90.00
#
_symmetry.space_group_name_H-M   'P 1'
#
loop_
_entity.id
_entity.type
_entity.pdbx_description
1 polymer ?
#
loop_
_entity_poly.entity_id
_entity_poly.type
_entity_poly.pdbx_seq_one_letter_code
_entity_poly.pdbx_strand_id
1 'polypeptide(L)'
;MAAFQRLLRASAAPTLAIGGVMAASAATTVALADDGAAAAAPASSSLVHPGRTARGDKLPIYSAADEAKPIVLIETVNPLTEHITAAREATAGALGSARDVVESGVSSWIGFERKVEGEVKQIVSPDESLTPGLIYVAVAGLTGSVLTRTRAFPIRFLAPPVFALAALPYFLPKTAHNLRQYVSDAEDKHIPEFAEKHDRFNNALEVHWQLALDKLRGAGNDVNTWSNKAVESVESATGLKMAEAVRVGQERVEAATARAKREVERAAEKAKDKANETAASISSARDTVKEAVAEPVELKTLAITIDNQPVAEIEVPLPAQVTEQLAALKEDKAEVAKEEKKVEEPAKPKDEGKRLV
;
A
#
# COMPACT_ATOMS: atom_id res chain seq x y z
N MET A 1 28.05 -30.73 -8.25
CA MET A 1 28.52 -29.33 -8.30
C MET A 1 28.86 -28.96 -9.73
N ALA A 2 27.91 -28.37 -10.48
CA ALA A 2 28.11 -27.56 -11.70
C ALA A 2 26.77 -27.45 -12.46
N ALA A 3 25.85 -26.57 -12.03
CA ALA A 3 24.64 -26.22 -12.81
C ALA A 3 23.92 -24.98 -12.24
N PHE A 4 24.63 -23.89 -11.93
CA PHE A 4 23.99 -22.69 -11.36
C PHE A 4 24.57 -21.34 -11.85
N GLN A 5 25.05 -21.29 -13.10
CA GLN A 5 25.49 -20.04 -13.73
C GLN A 5 24.98 -19.97 -15.16
N ARG A 6 23.74 -19.50 -15.36
CA ARG A 6 23.20 -18.99 -16.64
C ARG A 6 21.75 -18.53 -16.43
N LEU A 7 21.54 -17.40 -15.75
CA LEU A 7 20.21 -16.75 -15.75
C LEU A 7 20.23 -15.26 -15.37
N LEU A 8 21.29 -14.53 -15.75
CA LEU A 8 21.35 -13.06 -15.62
C LEU A 8 21.92 -12.42 -16.89
N ARG A 9 21.22 -12.59 -18.01
CA ARG A 9 21.41 -11.75 -19.20
C ARG A 9 20.08 -11.67 -19.97
N ALA A 10 19.75 -10.45 -20.39
CA ALA A 10 18.63 -10.04 -21.25
C ALA A 10 17.30 -9.68 -20.55
N SER A 11 17.18 -8.42 -20.13
CA SER A 11 16.13 -7.55 -20.68
C SER A 11 16.61 -6.09 -20.59
N ALA A 12 17.29 -5.65 -21.65
CA ALA A 12 17.65 -4.26 -21.84
C ALA A 12 16.40 -3.47 -22.24
N ALA A 13 16.13 -2.38 -21.52
CA ALA A 13 15.15 -1.37 -21.87
C ALA A 13 15.51 -0.70 -23.21
N PRO A 14 14.53 -0.25 -24.02
CA PRO A 14 14.81 0.50 -25.23
C PRO A 14 15.15 1.96 -24.88
N THR A 15 16.43 2.31 -24.96
CA THR A 15 16.91 3.69 -25.05
C THR A 15 16.54 4.23 -26.44
N LEU A 16 15.50 5.04 -26.51
CA LEU A 16 15.15 5.81 -27.72
C LEU A 16 16.20 6.89 -27.95
N ALA A 17 16.96 6.71 -29.02
CA ALA A 17 17.92 7.67 -29.56
C ALA A 17 17.16 8.85 -30.18
N ILE A 18 17.15 9.99 -29.50
CA ILE A 18 16.81 11.29 -30.09
C ILE A 18 18.03 11.74 -30.89
N GLY A 19 18.09 11.31 -32.16
CA GLY A 19 19.07 11.73 -33.13
C GLY A 19 18.76 13.14 -33.62
N GLY A 20 19.73 14.04 -33.44
CA GLY A 20 19.66 15.43 -33.88
C GLY A 20 19.52 15.58 -35.39
N VAL A 21 18.61 16.45 -35.80
CA VAL A 21 18.59 16.99 -37.16
C VAL A 21 19.57 18.16 -37.21
N MET A 22 20.57 17.99 -38.06
CA MET A 22 21.61 18.96 -38.35
C MET A 22 21.06 20.26 -38.93
N ALA A 23 21.77 21.33 -38.56
CA ALA A 23 21.74 22.63 -39.20
C ALA A 23 22.21 22.57 -40.67
N ALA A 24 21.41 23.15 -41.56
CA ALA A 24 21.77 23.74 -42.84
C ALA A 24 20.69 24.82 -43.06
N SER A 25 20.96 26.09 -43.32
CA SER A 25 22.00 26.72 -44.10
C SER A 25 22.11 28.19 -43.72
N ALA A 26 23.30 28.64 -43.32
CA ALA A 26 23.70 30.04 -43.34
C ALA A 26 24.82 30.19 -44.37
N ALA A 27 24.83 31.35 -45.04
CA ALA A 27 25.77 31.85 -46.07
C ALA A 27 25.29 31.70 -47.52
N THR A 28 24.94 32.82 -48.16
CA THR A 28 25.79 33.47 -49.16
C THR A 28 25.14 34.78 -49.63
N THR A 29 25.67 35.90 -49.15
CA THR A 29 25.64 37.20 -49.83
C THR A 29 26.95 37.35 -50.58
N VAL A 30 26.94 37.38 -51.92
CA VAL A 30 27.98 38.02 -52.74
C VAL A 30 27.33 38.63 -53.98
N ALA A 31 27.60 39.91 -54.17
CA ALA A 31 27.27 40.73 -55.32
C ALA A 31 28.24 40.47 -56.50
N LEU A 32 27.72 40.57 -57.73
CA LEU A 32 28.38 40.88 -59.02
C LEU A 32 27.19 41.33 -59.91
N ALA A 33 27.00 42.60 -60.31
CA ALA A 33 27.81 43.43 -61.19
C ALA A 33 28.15 42.71 -62.50
N ASP A 34 27.31 42.89 -63.53
CA ASP A 34 27.78 42.92 -64.91
C ASP A 34 26.89 43.83 -65.76
N ASP A 35 27.57 44.56 -66.63
CA ASP A 35 27.13 45.65 -67.49
C ASP A 35 26.45 45.12 -68.76
N GLY A 36 25.42 45.83 -69.22
CA GLY A 36 24.69 45.45 -70.43
C GLY A 36 24.00 46.65 -71.07
N ALA A 37 24.81 47.51 -71.66
CA ALA A 37 24.40 48.71 -72.39
C ALA A 37 23.33 48.44 -73.45
N ALA A 38 22.26 49.23 -73.43
CA ALA A 38 21.41 49.46 -74.60
C ALA A 38 20.95 50.92 -74.65
N ALA A 39 21.69 51.69 -75.45
CA ALA A 39 21.26 52.78 -76.33
C ALA A 39 20.28 53.84 -75.80
N ALA A 40 20.86 55.02 -75.59
CA ALA A 40 20.18 56.31 -75.56
C ALA A 40 19.53 56.67 -76.91
N ALA A 41 18.37 57.32 -76.85
CA ALA A 41 17.82 58.17 -77.91
C ALA A 41 17.40 59.53 -77.31
N PRO A 42 17.54 60.65 -78.06
CA PRO A 42 17.71 61.98 -77.49
C PRO A 42 16.40 62.67 -77.06
N ALA A 43 16.52 63.44 -75.98
CA ALA A 43 15.51 64.35 -75.46
C ALA A 43 15.26 65.53 -76.40
N SER A 44 14.03 65.63 -76.90
CA SER A 44 13.46 66.89 -77.38
C SER A 44 12.75 67.58 -76.21
N SER A 45 13.27 68.73 -75.80
CA SER A 45 12.72 69.58 -74.74
C SER A 45 11.36 70.17 -75.13
N SER A 46 10.28 69.47 -74.80
CA SER A 46 8.95 70.09 -74.66
C SER A 46 8.75 70.51 -73.21
N LEU A 47 8.35 71.74 -72.96
CA LEU A 47 7.96 72.23 -71.63
C LEU A 47 6.83 71.33 -71.06
N VAL A 48 7.16 70.37 -70.20
CA VAL A 48 6.19 69.49 -69.56
C VAL A 48 5.59 70.22 -68.36
N HIS A 49 4.32 70.62 -68.46
CA HIS A 49 3.55 71.01 -67.26
C HIS A 49 3.09 69.73 -66.55
N PRO A 50 3.38 69.57 -65.23
CA PRO A 50 2.94 68.39 -64.50
C PRO A 50 1.40 68.32 -64.48
N GLY A 51 0.84 67.17 -64.86
CA GLY A 51 -0.61 66.91 -64.85
C GLY A 51 -1.34 67.09 -66.19
N ARG A 52 -0.64 67.35 -67.29
CA ARG A 52 -1.21 67.38 -68.65
C ARG A 52 -0.41 66.54 -69.65
N THR A 53 -1.08 65.99 -70.65
CA THR A 53 -0.44 65.27 -71.77
C THR A 53 0.25 66.25 -72.72
N ALA A 54 1.11 65.75 -73.62
CA ALA A 54 1.81 66.57 -74.63
C ALA A 54 0.87 67.35 -75.59
N ARG A 55 -0.44 67.05 -75.59
CA ARG A 55 -1.49 67.77 -76.33
C ARG A 55 -2.25 68.82 -75.49
N GLY A 56 -1.93 68.97 -74.20
CA GLY A 56 -2.56 69.96 -73.30
C GLY A 56 -3.77 69.44 -72.51
N ASP A 57 -4.16 68.18 -72.68
CA ASP A 57 -5.30 67.59 -71.98
C ASP A 57 -4.94 67.18 -70.54
N LYS A 58 -5.87 67.39 -69.60
CA LYS A 58 -5.67 67.08 -68.18
C LYS A 58 -5.66 65.56 -68.00
N LEU A 59 -4.57 65.02 -67.44
CA LEU A 59 -4.49 63.60 -67.08
C LEU A 59 -5.55 63.32 -66.01
N PRO A 60 -6.40 62.29 -66.18
CA PRO A 60 -7.37 61.93 -65.16
C PRO A 60 -6.61 61.46 -63.91
N ILE A 61 -6.98 61.99 -62.74
CA ILE A 61 -6.32 61.72 -61.44
C ILE A 61 -6.54 60.25 -61.03
N TYR A 62 -7.60 59.63 -61.55
CA TYR A 62 -7.86 58.21 -61.44
C TYR A 62 -7.78 57.61 -62.83
N SER A 63 -7.08 56.48 -63.00
CA SER A 63 -7.16 55.69 -64.22
C SER A 63 -8.62 55.49 -64.58
N ALA A 64 -8.99 55.80 -65.83
CA ALA A 64 -10.37 55.69 -66.30
C ALA A 64 -10.97 54.34 -65.90
N ALA A 65 -12.22 54.38 -65.44
CA ALA A 65 -13.00 53.25 -64.94
C ALA A 65 -13.37 52.21 -66.02
N ASP A 66 -12.52 52.02 -67.03
CA ASP A 66 -12.65 51.05 -68.12
C ASP A 66 -11.66 49.87 -68.01
N GLU A 67 -10.90 49.78 -66.92
CA GLU A 67 -10.17 48.55 -66.56
C GLU A 67 -10.91 47.79 -65.45
N ALA A 68 -12.15 47.39 -65.72
CA ALA A 68 -12.80 46.29 -65.01
C ALA A 68 -12.16 44.95 -65.43
N LYS A 69 -10.84 44.82 -65.22
CA LYS A 69 -10.16 43.53 -65.37
C LYS A 69 -10.68 42.66 -64.22
N PRO A 70 -11.30 41.50 -64.48
CA PRO A 70 -11.78 40.65 -63.40
C PRO A 70 -10.55 40.26 -62.56
N ILE A 71 -10.49 40.78 -61.33
CA ILE A 71 -9.46 40.40 -60.36
C ILE A 71 -9.81 38.98 -59.93
N VAL A 72 -9.27 38.00 -60.65
CA VAL A 72 -9.33 36.61 -60.23
C VAL A 72 -8.38 36.49 -59.04
N LEU A 73 -8.95 36.38 -57.83
CA LEU A 73 -8.19 35.97 -56.66
C LEU A 73 -7.63 34.57 -56.94
N ILE A 74 -6.37 34.51 -57.33
CA ILE A 74 -5.62 33.25 -57.34
C ILE A 74 -5.13 33.08 -55.90
N GLU A 75 -5.89 32.30 -55.12
CA GLU A 75 -5.43 31.82 -53.81
C GLU A 75 -4.16 31.01 -54.02
N THR A 76 -3.03 31.68 -53.91
CA THR A 76 -1.73 31.04 -54.05
C THR A 76 -1.45 30.41 -52.70
N VAL A 77 -1.82 29.14 -52.56
CA VAL A 77 -1.56 28.34 -51.36
C VAL A 77 -0.06 28.35 -51.13
N ASN A 78 0.35 28.99 -50.04
CA ASN A 78 1.75 29.06 -49.67
C ASN A 78 2.20 27.64 -49.25
N PRO A 79 3.26 27.08 -49.85
CA PRO A 79 3.74 25.73 -49.51
C PRO A 79 4.12 25.59 -48.02
N LEU A 80 4.38 26.69 -47.31
CA LEU A 80 4.66 26.69 -45.87
C LEU A 80 3.44 26.31 -45.01
N THR A 81 2.22 26.55 -45.50
CA THR A 81 0.99 26.23 -44.76
C THR A 81 0.84 24.72 -44.56
N GLU A 82 1.24 23.92 -45.55
CA GLU A 82 1.20 22.46 -45.46
C GLU A 82 2.18 21.94 -44.41
N HIS A 83 3.40 22.48 -44.38
CA HIS A 83 4.42 22.10 -43.39
C HIS A 83 4.03 22.48 -41.96
N ILE A 84 3.43 23.67 -41.77
CA ILE A 84 2.94 24.08 -40.44
C ILE A 84 1.77 23.20 -40.00
N THR A 85 0.88 22.84 -40.92
CA THR A 85 -0.25 21.93 -40.64
C THR A 85 0.26 20.54 -40.26
N ALA A 86 1.17 19.97 -41.05
CA ALA A 86 1.79 18.68 -40.77
C ALA A 86 2.55 18.66 -39.43
N ALA A 87 3.29 19.73 -39.12
CA ALA A 87 3.99 19.85 -37.85
C ALA A 87 3.03 19.93 -36.65
N ARG A 88 1.92 20.66 -36.79
CA ARG A 88 0.88 20.76 -35.76
C ARG A 88 0.19 19.42 -35.54
N GLU A 89 -0.19 18.74 -36.62
CA GLU A 89 -0.82 17.42 -36.56
C GLU A 89 0.10 16.37 -35.95
N ALA A 90 1.39 16.36 -36.33
CA ALA A 90 2.37 15.45 -35.75
C ALA A 90 2.58 15.71 -34.25
N THR A 91 2.66 16.98 -33.84
CA THR A 91 2.81 17.35 -32.42
C THR A 91 1.55 17.03 -31.61
N ALA A 92 0.36 17.35 -32.16
CA ALA A 92 -0.91 17.05 -31.53
C ALA A 92 -1.15 15.54 -31.42
N GLY A 93 -0.81 14.78 -32.47
CA GLY A 93 -0.88 13.31 -32.49
C GLY A 93 0.09 12.66 -31.51
N ALA A 94 1.32 13.17 -31.42
CA ALA A 94 2.31 12.68 -30.44
C ALA A 94 1.87 12.96 -29.00
N LEU A 95 1.33 14.15 -28.73
CA LEU A 95 0.80 14.52 -27.42
C LEU A 95 -0.44 13.69 -27.05
N GLY A 96 -1.33 13.45 -28.02
CA GLY A 96 -2.49 12.56 -27.86
C GLY A 96 -2.06 11.15 -27.51
N SER A 97 -1.12 10.56 -28.27
CA SER A 97 -0.61 9.21 -28.03
C SER A 97 0.06 9.07 -26.66
N ALA A 98 0.80 10.09 -26.22
CA ALA A 98 1.41 10.11 -24.89
C ALA A 98 0.35 10.14 -23.79
N ARG A 99 -0.71 10.93 -23.97
CA ARG A 99 -1.85 10.98 -23.06
C ARG A 99 -2.58 9.64 -23.01
N ASP A 100 -2.78 8.98 -24.15
CA ASP A 100 -3.47 7.69 -24.23
C ASP A 100 -2.71 6.60 -23.47
N VAL A 101 -1.36 6.58 -23.53
CA VAL A 101 -0.54 5.63 -22.74
C VAL A 101 -0.67 5.89 -21.24
N VAL A 102 -0.68 7.16 -20.83
CA VAL A 102 -0.88 7.52 -19.42
C VAL A 102 -2.28 7.15 -18.95
N GLU A 103 -3.30 7.48 -19.73
CA GLU A 103 -4.69 7.16 -19.42
C GLU A 103 -4.94 5.64 -19.42
N SER A 104 -4.33 4.90 -20.35
CA SER A 104 -4.34 3.43 -20.36
C SER A 104 -3.62 2.84 -19.15
N GLY A 105 -2.50 3.45 -18.73
CA GLY A 105 -1.77 3.03 -17.53
C GLY A 105 -2.58 3.26 -16.26
N VAL A 106 -3.18 4.44 -16.13
CA VAL A 106 -4.04 4.81 -14.99
C VAL A 106 -5.30 3.96 -14.96
N SER A 107 -5.98 3.76 -16.09
CA SER A 107 -7.18 2.92 -16.14
C SER A 107 -6.87 1.46 -15.81
N SER A 108 -5.73 0.93 -16.25
CA SER A 108 -5.25 -0.41 -15.87
C SER A 108 -4.96 -0.50 -14.37
N TRP A 109 -4.35 0.54 -13.81
CA TRP A 109 -4.08 0.62 -12.37
C TRP A 109 -5.37 0.68 -11.54
N ILE A 110 -6.34 1.51 -11.91
CA ILE A 110 -7.63 1.59 -11.22
C ILE A 110 -8.40 0.27 -11.38
N GLY A 111 -8.29 -0.37 -12.55
CA GLY A 111 -8.84 -1.71 -12.77
C GLY A 111 -8.23 -2.76 -11.85
N PHE A 112 -6.91 -2.70 -11.66
CA PHE A 112 -6.21 -3.55 -10.69
C PHE A 112 -6.63 -3.24 -9.25
N GLU A 113 -6.70 -1.97 -8.86
CA GLU A 113 -7.14 -1.54 -7.53
C GLU A 113 -8.54 -2.05 -7.21
N ARG A 114 -9.51 -1.90 -8.14
CA ARG A 114 -10.88 -2.41 -7.95
C ARG A 114 -10.93 -3.93 -7.83
N LYS A 115 -10.10 -4.65 -8.59
CA LYS A 115 -9.98 -6.11 -8.44
C LYS A 115 -9.43 -6.46 -7.06
N VAL A 116 -8.34 -5.82 -6.65
CA VAL A 116 -7.73 -6.04 -5.33
C VAL A 116 -8.70 -5.68 -4.21
N GLU A 117 -9.43 -4.57 -4.32
CA GLU A 117 -10.44 -4.18 -3.33
C GLU A 117 -11.55 -5.23 -3.22
N GLY A 118 -12.04 -5.74 -4.36
CA GLY A 118 -13.02 -6.82 -4.40
C GLY A 118 -12.51 -8.08 -3.69
N GLU A 119 -11.30 -8.53 -4.03
CA GLU A 119 -10.69 -9.73 -3.44
C GLU A 119 -10.35 -9.54 -1.95
N VAL A 120 -9.79 -8.38 -1.57
CA VAL A 120 -9.46 -8.07 -0.17
C VAL A 120 -10.73 -8.02 0.66
N LYS A 121 -11.81 -7.42 0.15
CA LYS A 121 -13.11 -7.38 0.84
C LYS A 121 -13.74 -8.76 0.99
N GLN A 122 -13.46 -9.69 0.07
CA GLN A 122 -13.91 -11.08 0.17
C GLN A 122 -13.09 -11.88 1.19
N ILE A 123 -11.79 -11.63 1.29
CA ILE A 123 -10.88 -12.34 2.21
C ILE A 123 -11.04 -11.85 3.65
N VAL A 124 -11.22 -10.53 3.83
CA VAL A 124 -11.31 -9.88 5.14
C VAL A 124 -12.69 -10.13 5.75
N SER A 125 -12.74 -10.87 6.86
CA SER A 125 -13.99 -11.07 7.59
C SER A 125 -14.36 -9.81 8.39
N PRO A 126 -15.59 -9.26 8.25
CA PRO A 126 -16.03 -8.09 9.02
C PRO A 126 -16.19 -8.35 10.52
N ASP A 127 -16.26 -9.63 10.92
CA ASP A 127 -16.48 -10.07 12.30
C ASP A 127 -15.20 -10.09 13.16
N GLU A 128 -14.05 -9.67 12.63
CA GLU A 128 -12.76 -9.68 13.32
C GLU A 128 -12.24 -8.23 13.49
N SER A 129 -11.69 -7.92 14.66
CA SER A 129 -11.12 -6.59 14.94
C SER A 129 -9.78 -6.44 14.22
N LEU A 130 -9.82 -5.88 13.01
CA LEU A 130 -8.64 -5.70 12.16
C LEU A 130 -7.65 -4.68 12.71
N THR A 131 -8.14 -3.69 13.46
CA THR A 131 -7.33 -2.55 13.93
C THR A 131 -6.18 -2.96 14.85
N PRO A 132 -6.36 -3.79 15.90
CA PRO A 132 -5.21 -4.29 16.66
C PRO A 132 -4.44 -5.40 15.91
N GLY A 133 -5.14 -6.31 15.21
CA GLY A 133 -4.52 -7.47 14.57
C GLY A 133 -3.50 -7.09 13.50
N LEU A 134 -3.83 -6.14 12.63
CA LEU A 134 -2.95 -5.69 11.55
C LEU A 134 -1.72 -4.94 12.10
N ILE A 135 -1.89 -4.17 13.18
CA ILE A 135 -0.79 -3.51 13.87
C ILE A 135 0.16 -4.56 14.46
N TYR A 136 -0.34 -5.63 15.08
CA TYR A 136 0.52 -6.69 15.61
C TYR A 136 1.28 -7.46 14.53
N VAL A 137 0.65 -7.73 13.39
CA VAL A 137 1.32 -8.33 12.22
C VAL A 137 2.41 -7.40 11.68
N ALA A 138 2.14 -6.09 11.59
CA ALA A 138 3.11 -5.10 11.16
C ALA A 138 4.29 -5.01 12.14
N VAL A 139 4.03 -5.02 13.45
CA VAL A 139 5.07 -5.05 14.50
C VAL A 139 5.92 -6.31 14.36
N ALA A 140 5.32 -7.49 14.14
CA ALA A 140 6.06 -8.72 13.93
C ALA A 140 6.98 -8.66 12.69
N GLY A 141 6.51 -8.11 11.58
CA GLY A 141 7.34 -7.87 10.39
C GLY A 141 8.48 -6.89 10.66
N LEU A 142 8.23 -5.83 11.43
CA LEU A 142 9.25 -4.86 11.84
C LEU A 142 10.28 -5.50 12.78
N THR A 143 9.85 -6.39 13.68
CA THR A 143 10.73 -7.24 14.49
C THR A 143 11.60 -8.14 13.60
N GLY A 144 11.04 -8.75 12.55
CA GLY A 144 11.80 -9.53 11.56
C GLY A 144 12.88 -8.71 10.84
N SER A 145 12.57 -7.45 10.51
CA SER A 145 13.53 -6.50 9.92
C SER A 145 14.67 -6.15 10.87
N VAL A 146 14.35 -5.85 12.14
CA VAL A 146 15.35 -5.55 13.17
C VAL A 146 16.23 -6.78 13.44
N LEU A 147 15.64 -7.98 13.51
CA LEU A 147 16.36 -9.21 13.79
C LEU A 147 17.33 -9.61 12.66
N THR A 148 17.02 -9.24 11.43
CA THR A 148 17.85 -9.56 10.25
C THR A 148 18.73 -8.42 9.79
N ARG A 149 18.79 -7.32 10.56
CA ARG A 149 19.59 -6.13 10.26
C ARG A 149 21.06 -6.44 9.94
N THR A 150 21.65 -7.42 10.60
CA THR A 150 23.06 -7.81 10.46
C THR A 150 23.29 -9.05 9.57
N ARG A 151 22.24 -9.61 8.96
CA ARG A 151 22.34 -10.80 8.09
C ARG A 151 22.41 -10.44 6.61
N ALA A 152 22.81 -11.42 5.79
CA ALA A 152 23.02 -11.27 4.35
C ALA A 152 21.80 -10.71 3.60
N PHE A 153 22.07 -10.01 2.49
CA PHE A 153 21.12 -9.22 1.70
C PHE A 153 19.79 -9.91 1.37
N PRO A 154 19.70 -11.19 0.93
CA PRO A 154 18.38 -11.79 0.61
C PRO A 154 17.52 -12.02 1.85
N ILE A 155 18.13 -12.43 2.97
CA ILE A 155 17.41 -12.71 4.22
C ILE A 155 16.81 -11.42 4.77
N ARG A 156 17.48 -10.28 4.60
CA ARG A 156 17.00 -8.98 5.07
C ARG A 156 15.72 -8.49 4.38
N PHE A 157 15.53 -8.83 3.11
CA PHE A 157 14.29 -8.49 2.39
C PHE A 157 13.18 -9.51 2.60
N LEU A 158 13.53 -10.79 2.76
CA LEU A 158 12.55 -11.87 2.94
C LEU A 158 12.08 -12.02 4.39
N ALA A 159 12.88 -11.65 5.38
CA ALA A 159 12.52 -11.85 6.78
C ALA A 159 11.31 -11.02 7.24
N PRO A 160 11.19 -9.71 6.92
CA PRO A 160 9.99 -8.94 7.29
C PRO A 160 8.67 -9.55 6.79
N PRO A 161 8.51 -9.88 5.48
CA PRO A 161 7.26 -10.48 5.01
C PRO A 161 7.06 -11.90 5.57
N VAL A 162 8.11 -12.70 5.75
CA VAL A 162 7.98 -14.03 6.36
C VAL A 162 7.50 -13.94 7.81
N PHE A 163 8.05 -13.02 8.61
CA PHE A 163 7.58 -12.80 9.97
C PHE A 163 6.14 -12.29 10.03
N ALA A 164 5.77 -11.38 9.13
CA ALA A 164 4.39 -10.90 9.02
C ALA A 164 3.43 -12.05 8.66
N LEU A 165 3.77 -12.87 7.67
CA LEU A 165 2.96 -14.02 7.26
C LEU A 165 2.87 -15.09 8.36
N ALA A 166 3.93 -15.30 9.13
CA ALA A 166 3.92 -16.21 10.27
C ALA A 166 3.05 -15.69 11.43
N ALA A 167 2.98 -14.37 11.62
CA ALA A 167 2.15 -13.73 12.64
C ALA A 167 0.67 -13.63 12.24
N LEU A 168 0.37 -13.65 10.93
CA LEU A 168 -0.99 -13.55 10.38
C LEU A 168 -1.97 -14.59 10.96
N PRO A 169 -1.69 -15.91 10.97
CA PRO A 169 -2.60 -16.90 11.54
C PRO A 169 -2.74 -16.79 13.07
N TYR A 170 -1.80 -16.13 13.74
CA TYR A 170 -1.85 -15.92 15.19
C TYR A 170 -2.75 -14.74 15.58
N PHE A 171 -2.63 -13.61 14.89
CA PHE A 171 -3.40 -12.39 15.20
C PHE A 171 -4.71 -12.26 14.43
N LEU A 172 -4.84 -12.93 13.28
CA LEU A 172 -6.00 -12.87 12.39
C LEU A 172 -6.40 -14.28 11.89
N PRO A 173 -6.82 -15.19 12.79
CA PRO A 173 -7.11 -16.59 12.43
C PRO A 173 -8.20 -16.74 11.36
N LYS A 174 -9.26 -15.92 11.40
CA LYS A 174 -10.36 -16.00 10.41
C LYS A 174 -9.89 -15.51 9.05
N THR A 175 -9.24 -14.36 9.02
CA THR A 175 -8.70 -13.79 7.78
C THR A 175 -7.65 -14.71 7.15
N ALA A 176 -6.78 -15.33 7.96
CA ALA A 176 -5.79 -16.29 7.48
C ALA A 176 -6.43 -17.55 6.89
N HIS A 177 -7.54 -18.04 7.47
CA HIS A 177 -8.29 -19.17 6.93
C HIS A 177 -8.93 -18.85 5.59
N ASN A 178 -9.62 -17.70 5.48
CA ASN A 178 -10.23 -17.23 4.23
C ASN A 178 -9.18 -17.00 3.14
N LEU A 179 -8.04 -16.40 3.50
CA LEU A 179 -6.93 -16.18 2.57
C LEU A 179 -6.38 -17.52 2.05
N ARG A 180 -6.21 -18.51 2.93
CA ARG A 180 -5.74 -19.84 2.53
C ARG A 180 -6.73 -20.54 1.60
N GLN A 181 -8.03 -20.44 1.88
CA GLN A 181 -9.07 -20.98 0.99
C GLN A 181 -9.05 -20.28 -0.37
N TYR A 182 -8.98 -18.95 -0.38
CA TYR A 182 -8.91 -18.19 -1.61
C TYR A 182 -7.67 -18.53 -2.46
N VAL A 183 -6.50 -18.67 -1.83
CA VAL A 183 -5.27 -19.08 -2.54
C VAL A 183 -5.43 -20.50 -3.08
N SER A 184 -6.02 -21.42 -2.33
CA SER A 184 -6.33 -22.78 -2.81
C SER A 184 -7.26 -22.74 -4.03
N ASP A 185 -8.37 -22.00 -3.95
CA ASP A 185 -9.33 -21.86 -5.05
C ASP A 185 -8.69 -21.22 -6.29
N ALA A 186 -7.75 -20.28 -6.08
CA ALA A 186 -7.02 -19.64 -7.16
C ALA A 186 -5.97 -20.58 -7.79
N GLU A 187 -5.27 -21.38 -6.97
CA GLU A 187 -4.36 -22.43 -7.42
C GLU A 187 -5.09 -23.50 -8.23
N ASP A 188 -6.25 -23.95 -7.77
CA ASP A 188 -7.08 -24.95 -8.47
C ASP A 188 -7.55 -24.45 -9.85
N LYS A 189 -7.93 -23.17 -9.94
CA LYS A 189 -8.42 -22.56 -11.19
C LYS A 189 -7.33 -22.31 -12.22
N HIS A 190 -6.14 -21.87 -11.79
CA HIS A 190 -5.10 -21.42 -12.71
C HIS A 190 -3.98 -22.45 -12.92
N ILE A 191 -3.67 -23.26 -11.89
CA ILE A 191 -2.50 -24.16 -11.88
C ILE A 191 -2.82 -25.47 -11.12
N PRO A 192 -3.69 -26.36 -11.67
CA PRO A 192 -4.12 -27.57 -10.97
C PRO A 192 -2.97 -28.55 -10.64
N GLU A 193 -1.93 -28.61 -11.47
CA GLU A 193 -0.76 -29.45 -11.20
C GLU A 193 0.04 -29.02 -9.95
N PHE A 194 -0.03 -27.74 -9.60
CA PHE A 194 0.65 -27.21 -8.42
C PHE A 194 -0.18 -27.47 -7.16
N ALA A 195 -1.51 -27.29 -7.24
CA ALA A 195 -2.44 -27.56 -6.15
C ALA A 195 -2.30 -28.99 -5.62
N GLU A 196 -2.29 -30.01 -6.50
CA GLU A 196 -2.11 -31.39 -6.08
C GLU A 196 -0.78 -31.65 -5.34
N LYS A 197 0.30 -30.97 -5.77
CA LYS A 197 1.62 -31.11 -5.13
C LYS A 197 1.64 -30.40 -3.77
N HIS A 198 0.99 -29.24 -3.69
CA HIS A 198 0.87 -28.47 -2.47
C HIS A 198 0.06 -29.25 -1.42
N ASP A 199 -1.04 -29.88 -1.80
CA ASP A 199 -1.85 -30.73 -0.92
C ASP A 199 -1.08 -31.96 -0.44
N ARG A 200 -0.39 -32.65 -1.35
CA ARG A 200 0.48 -33.79 -0.98
C ARG A 200 1.57 -33.36 -0.02
N PHE A 201 2.17 -32.19 -0.24
CA PHE A 201 3.18 -31.64 0.66
C PHE A 201 2.61 -31.30 2.04
N ASN A 202 1.46 -30.63 2.08
CA ASN A 202 0.79 -30.27 3.33
C ASN A 202 0.39 -31.51 4.14
N ASN A 203 -0.20 -32.52 3.49
CA ASN A 203 -0.56 -33.80 4.11
C ASN A 203 0.69 -34.55 4.61
N ALA A 204 1.76 -34.59 3.81
CA ALA A 204 3.02 -35.18 4.25
C ALA A 204 3.60 -34.44 5.46
N LEU A 205 3.56 -33.11 5.45
CA LEU A 205 4.06 -32.27 6.53
C LEU A 205 3.28 -32.53 7.82
N GLU A 206 1.95 -32.61 7.75
CA GLU A 206 1.10 -32.90 8.91
C GLU A 206 1.41 -34.28 9.50
N VAL A 207 1.52 -35.32 8.66
CA VAL A 207 1.87 -36.67 9.12
C VAL A 207 3.26 -36.70 9.76
N HIS A 208 4.25 -36.04 9.16
CA HIS A 208 5.60 -35.98 9.73
C HIS A 208 5.66 -35.14 11.00
N TRP A 209 4.85 -34.09 11.11
CA TRP A 209 4.76 -33.25 12.30
C TRP A 209 4.14 -34.01 13.47
N GLN A 210 3.04 -34.73 13.23
CA GLN A 210 2.42 -35.59 14.23
C GLN A 210 3.39 -36.70 14.66
N LEU A 211 4.04 -37.38 13.70
CA LEU A 211 5.05 -38.39 13.99
C LEU A 211 6.23 -37.82 14.78
N ALA A 212 6.66 -36.59 14.49
CA ALA A 212 7.74 -35.92 15.22
C ALA A 212 7.31 -35.58 16.65
N LEU A 213 6.11 -35.05 16.85
CA LEU A 213 5.57 -34.76 18.18
C LEU A 213 5.35 -36.04 19.00
N ASP A 214 4.87 -37.11 18.37
CA ASP A 214 4.66 -38.40 19.00
C ASP A 214 5.98 -39.06 19.37
N LYS A 215 7.01 -38.95 18.51
CA LYS A 215 8.38 -39.37 18.85
C LYS A 215 8.98 -38.51 19.96
N LEU A 216 8.71 -37.20 20.01
CA LEU A 216 9.22 -36.33 21.06
C LEU A 216 8.55 -36.64 22.42
N ARG A 217 7.24 -36.89 22.42
CA ARG A 217 6.48 -37.30 23.60
C ARG A 217 6.86 -38.71 24.05
N GLY A 218 7.05 -39.64 23.11
CA GLY A 218 7.52 -41.00 23.38
C GLY A 218 8.96 -41.05 23.88
N ALA A 219 9.85 -40.20 23.35
CA ALA A 219 11.24 -40.07 23.78
C ALA A 219 11.38 -39.61 25.23
N GLY A 220 10.37 -38.94 25.80
CA GLY A 220 10.33 -38.61 27.23
C GLY A 220 10.42 -39.83 28.16
N ASN A 221 9.93 -41.00 27.71
CA ASN A 221 10.04 -42.25 28.46
C ASN A 221 11.34 -43.02 28.16
N ASP A 222 12.00 -42.72 27.03
CA ASP A 222 13.27 -43.34 26.59
C ASP A 222 14.53 -42.54 27.01
N VAL A 223 14.38 -41.43 27.74
CA VAL A 223 15.52 -40.63 28.22
C VAL A 223 16.49 -41.47 29.06
N ASN A 224 15.97 -42.39 29.88
CA ASN A 224 16.79 -43.26 30.73
C ASN A 224 17.52 -44.36 29.94
N THR A 225 16.97 -44.82 28.82
CA THR A 225 17.63 -45.83 27.97
C THR A 225 18.66 -45.20 27.05
N TRP A 226 18.42 -43.97 26.59
CA TRP A 226 19.36 -43.21 25.79
C TRP A 226 20.56 -42.69 26.60
N SER A 227 20.35 -42.25 27.85
CA SER A 227 21.46 -41.88 28.73
C SER A 227 22.35 -43.07 29.06
N ASN A 228 21.78 -44.24 29.36
CA ASN A 228 22.54 -45.46 29.59
C ASN A 228 23.30 -45.92 28.34
N LYS A 229 22.69 -45.86 27.15
CA LYS A 229 23.38 -46.17 25.88
C LYS A 229 24.45 -45.16 25.51
N ALA A 230 24.27 -43.88 25.85
CA ALA A 230 25.28 -42.85 25.65
C ALA A 230 26.48 -43.09 26.58
N VAL A 231 26.22 -43.44 27.85
CA VAL A 231 27.28 -43.81 28.81
C VAL A 231 28.00 -45.08 28.35
N GLU A 232 27.28 -46.09 27.87
CA GLU A 232 27.85 -47.37 27.39
C GLU A 232 28.62 -47.21 26.07
N SER A 233 28.18 -46.32 25.17
CA SER A 233 28.88 -45.98 23.93
C SER A 233 30.15 -45.15 24.20
N VAL A 234 30.09 -44.24 25.18
CA VAL A 234 31.27 -43.49 25.62
C VAL A 234 32.23 -44.41 26.38
N GLU A 235 31.74 -45.33 27.22
CA GLU A 235 32.56 -46.28 27.97
C GLU A 235 33.24 -47.31 27.04
N SER A 236 32.55 -47.77 26.00
CA SER A 236 33.13 -48.66 24.97
C SER A 236 34.09 -47.95 24.02
N ALA A 237 33.85 -46.68 23.67
CA ALA A 237 34.73 -45.90 22.80
C ALA A 237 35.95 -45.32 23.53
N THR A 238 35.82 -45.00 24.83
CA THR A 238 36.89 -44.32 25.60
C THR A 238 37.57 -45.22 26.62
N GLY A 239 37.01 -46.39 26.94
CA GLY A 239 37.55 -47.31 27.96
C GLY A 239 37.56 -46.74 29.38
N LEU A 240 36.98 -45.55 29.59
CA LEU A 240 36.90 -44.87 30.88
C LEU A 240 35.56 -45.22 31.56
N LYS A 241 35.64 -45.74 32.78
CA LYS A 241 34.48 -46.07 33.64
C LYS A 241 33.76 -44.79 34.10
N MET A 242 32.97 -44.20 33.21
CA MET A 242 32.15 -43.01 33.48
C MET A 242 30.87 -43.32 34.28
N ALA A 243 30.46 -44.60 34.35
CA ALA A 243 29.30 -45.04 35.12
C ALA A 243 29.40 -44.70 36.62
N GLU A 244 30.62 -44.73 37.19
CA GLU A 244 30.84 -44.44 38.61
C GLU A 244 30.83 -42.93 38.92
N ALA A 245 31.31 -42.10 37.98
CA ALA A 245 31.28 -40.64 38.09
C ALA A 245 29.85 -40.07 37.97
N VAL A 246 29.02 -40.65 37.10
CA VAL A 246 27.60 -40.24 36.94
C VAL A 246 26.77 -40.60 38.17
N ARG A 247 27.01 -41.77 38.78
CA ARG A 247 26.29 -42.18 40.00
C ARG A 247 26.58 -41.25 41.19
N VAL A 248 27.84 -40.85 41.36
CA VAL A 248 28.25 -39.84 42.36
C VAL A 248 27.65 -38.46 42.05
N GLY A 249 27.46 -38.13 40.77
CA GLY A 249 26.75 -36.92 40.35
C GLY A 249 25.26 -36.96 40.71
N GLN A 250 24.58 -38.08 40.49
CA GLN A 250 23.16 -38.28 40.82
C GLN A 250 22.90 -38.19 42.33
N GLU A 251 23.71 -38.85 43.15
CA GLU A 251 23.59 -38.76 44.62
C GLU A 251 23.78 -37.33 45.14
N ARG A 252 24.66 -36.53 44.49
CA ARG A 252 24.85 -35.10 44.84
C ARG A 252 23.67 -34.24 44.41
N VAL A 253 23.04 -34.55 43.28
CA VAL A 253 21.84 -33.84 42.80
C VAL A 253 20.63 -34.17 43.68
N GLU A 254 20.46 -35.41 44.11
CA GLU A 254 19.42 -35.81 45.06
C GLU A 254 19.63 -35.21 46.45
N ALA A 255 20.88 -35.16 46.93
CA ALA A 255 21.21 -34.46 48.16
C ALA A 255 20.98 -32.94 48.05
N ALA A 256 21.22 -32.33 46.88
CA ALA A 256 20.97 -30.91 46.64
C ALA A 256 19.47 -30.58 46.53
N THR A 257 18.68 -31.42 45.86
CA THR A 257 17.22 -31.25 45.78
C THR A 257 16.54 -31.45 47.13
N ALA A 258 17.01 -32.41 47.95
CA ALA A 258 16.55 -32.58 49.32
C ALA A 258 16.88 -31.37 50.22
N ARG A 259 18.04 -30.73 50.03
CA ARG A 259 18.41 -29.48 50.73
C ARG A 259 17.55 -28.30 50.28
N ALA A 260 17.35 -28.14 48.97
CA ALA A 260 16.49 -27.10 48.43
C ALA A 260 15.03 -27.23 48.91
N LYS A 261 14.49 -28.46 48.95
CA LYS A 261 13.14 -28.71 49.46
C LYS A 261 12.99 -28.34 50.94
N ARG A 262 13.99 -28.66 51.77
CA ARG A 262 14.03 -28.27 53.19
C ARG A 262 14.16 -26.76 53.40
N GLU A 263 14.87 -26.07 52.52
CA GLU A 263 14.97 -24.61 52.57
C GLU A 263 13.67 -23.93 52.16
N VAL A 264 12.97 -24.46 51.15
CA VAL A 264 11.64 -23.99 50.74
C VAL A 264 10.60 -24.24 51.83
N GLU A 265 10.61 -25.41 52.48
CA GLU A 265 9.72 -25.70 53.61
C GLU A 265 9.98 -24.78 54.81
N ARG A 266 11.26 -24.54 55.16
CA ARG A 266 11.63 -23.57 56.20
C ARG A 266 11.26 -22.13 55.84
N ALA A 267 11.34 -21.76 54.57
CA ALA A 267 10.92 -20.43 54.10
C ALA A 267 9.40 -20.29 54.15
N ALA A 268 8.66 -21.35 53.79
CA ALA A 268 7.19 -21.39 53.87
C ALA A 268 6.70 -21.34 55.33
N GLU A 269 7.38 -22.01 56.26
CA GLU A 269 7.06 -21.98 57.69
C GLU A 269 7.32 -20.58 58.29
N LYS A 270 8.50 -19.99 58.00
CA LYS A 270 8.80 -18.59 58.37
C LYS A 270 7.84 -17.57 57.77
N ALA A 271 7.29 -17.84 56.58
CA ALA A 271 6.28 -16.99 55.95
C ALA A 271 4.93 -17.09 56.66
N LYS A 272 4.54 -18.30 57.13
CA LYS A 272 3.31 -18.49 57.92
C LYS A 272 3.41 -17.83 59.29
N ASP A 273 4.56 -17.93 59.96
CA ASP A 273 4.76 -17.28 61.26
C ASP A 273 4.69 -15.75 61.14
N LYS A 274 5.34 -15.19 60.11
CA LYS A 274 5.24 -13.75 59.81
C LYS A 274 3.81 -13.33 59.43
N ALA A 275 3.09 -14.15 58.66
CA ALA A 275 1.71 -13.87 58.30
C ALA A 275 0.80 -13.83 59.54
N ASN A 276 0.98 -14.75 60.49
CA ASN A 276 0.22 -14.79 61.74
C ASN A 276 0.60 -13.62 62.67
N GLU A 277 1.87 -13.23 62.73
CA GLU A 277 2.33 -12.04 63.48
C GLU A 277 1.77 -10.73 62.87
N THR A 278 1.71 -10.64 61.54
CA THR A 278 1.04 -9.50 60.87
C THR A 278 -0.47 -9.52 61.06
N ALA A 279 -1.12 -10.69 61.08
CA ALA A 279 -2.55 -10.79 61.36
C ALA A 279 -2.88 -10.38 62.80
N ALA A 280 -2.03 -10.77 63.77
CA ALA A 280 -2.17 -10.40 65.17
C ALA A 280 -1.99 -8.88 65.39
N SER A 281 -1.02 -8.25 64.72
CA SER A 281 -0.80 -6.81 64.79
C SER A 281 -1.88 -6.00 64.06
N ILE A 282 -2.47 -6.55 62.98
CA ILE A 282 -3.64 -5.96 62.32
C ILE A 282 -4.88 -6.07 63.20
N SER A 283 -5.09 -7.18 63.92
CA SER A 283 -6.22 -7.29 64.86
C SER A 283 -6.08 -6.35 66.06
N SER A 284 -4.88 -6.21 66.65
CA SER A 284 -4.68 -5.25 67.73
C SER A 284 -4.83 -3.80 67.26
N ALA A 285 -4.40 -3.49 66.03
CA ALA A 285 -4.64 -2.18 65.43
C ALA A 285 -6.15 -1.94 65.20
N ARG A 286 -6.89 -2.96 64.76
CA ARG A 286 -8.35 -2.88 64.54
C ARG A 286 -9.13 -2.64 65.84
N ASP A 287 -8.69 -3.23 66.95
CA ASP A 287 -9.31 -3.02 68.26
C ASP A 287 -8.99 -1.63 68.82
N THR A 288 -7.76 -1.13 68.65
CA THR A 288 -7.42 0.28 69.00
C THR A 288 -8.18 1.31 68.14
N VAL A 289 -8.47 0.99 66.88
CA VAL A 289 -9.28 1.86 65.99
C VAL A 289 -10.76 1.80 66.35
N LYS A 290 -11.28 0.67 66.85
CA LYS A 290 -12.66 0.60 67.37
C LYS A 290 -12.84 1.37 68.67
N GLU A 291 -11.83 1.39 69.53
CA GLU A 291 -11.86 2.13 70.80
C GLU A 291 -11.69 3.64 70.57
N ALA A 292 -10.92 4.06 69.56
CA ALA A 292 -10.79 5.47 69.16
C ALA A 292 -12.01 6.06 68.41
N VAL A 293 -13.00 5.24 68.02
CA VAL A 293 -14.22 5.68 67.31
C VAL A 293 -15.42 5.88 68.27
N ALA A 294 -15.23 5.68 69.59
CA ALA A 294 -16.29 5.80 70.59
C ALA A 294 -16.42 7.17 71.28
N GLU A 295 -15.56 8.17 70.98
CA GLU A 295 -15.71 9.53 71.49
C GLU A 295 -16.10 10.52 70.38
N PRO A 296 -17.21 11.28 70.50
CA PRO A 296 -17.56 12.30 69.52
C PRO A 296 -16.80 13.59 69.83
N VAL A 297 -15.88 14.00 68.96
CA VAL A 297 -15.21 15.30 69.05
C VAL A 297 -15.42 16.12 67.79
N GLU A 298 -15.86 17.35 68.02
CA GLU A 298 -16.27 18.37 67.07
C GLU A 298 -15.10 19.01 66.28
N LEU A 299 -15.43 19.46 65.06
CA LEU A 299 -14.83 20.53 64.24
C LEU A 299 -13.37 20.40 63.78
N LYS A 300 -13.17 20.22 62.46
CA LYS A 300 -12.71 21.31 61.57
C LYS A 300 -12.62 20.86 60.12
N THR A 301 -13.33 21.59 59.27
CA THR A 301 -13.27 21.60 57.82
C THR A 301 -11.84 21.71 57.28
N LEU A 302 -11.35 20.65 56.63
CA LEU A 302 -10.46 20.69 55.47
C LEU A 302 -10.50 19.30 54.81
N ALA A 303 -11.58 19.01 54.09
CA ALA A 303 -11.66 17.86 53.21
C ALA A 303 -12.17 18.33 51.84
N ILE A 304 -11.35 18.03 50.84
CA ILE A 304 -11.66 18.06 49.41
C ILE A 304 -12.86 17.13 49.20
N THR A 305 -14.02 17.72 48.89
CA THR A 305 -15.21 16.98 48.47
C THR A 305 -15.14 16.80 46.96
N ILE A 306 -14.82 15.58 46.51
CA ILE A 306 -15.20 15.10 45.18
C ILE A 306 -16.64 14.61 45.32
N ASP A 307 -17.59 15.49 44.99
CA ASP A 307 -18.99 15.11 44.83
C ASP A 307 -19.17 14.39 43.50
N ASN A 308 -19.59 13.13 43.58
CA ASN A 308 -20.26 12.42 42.51
C ASN A 308 -21.58 13.16 42.20
N GLN A 309 -21.62 13.91 41.10
CA GLN A 309 -22.88 14.28 40.45
C GLN A 309 -22.94 13.70 39.03
N PRO A 310 -24.12 13.22 38.58
CA PRO A 310 -24.30 12.62 37.26
C PRO A 310 -24.14 13.68 36.16
N VAL A 311 -23.46 13.29 35.08
CA VAL A 311 -23.17 14.12 33.90
C VAL A 311 -24.48 14.47 33.19
N ALA A 312 -25.07 15.60 33.55
CA ALA A 312 -26.00 16.34 32.72
C ALA A 312 -25.21 17.38 31.93
N GLU A 313 -25.22 17.22 30.61
CA GLU A 313 -25.27 18.29 29.61
C GLU A 313 -24.31 19.49 29.83
N ILE A 314 -23.05 19.29 29.43
CA ILE A 314 -22.15 20.41 29.15
C ILE A 314 -22.38 20.79 27.67
N GLU A 315 -23.24 21.79 27.44
CA GLU A 315 -23.27 22.52 26.18
C GLU A 315 -21.94 23.27 26.00
N VAL A 316 -21.03 22.67 25.24
CA VAL A 316 -19.86 23.38 24.71
C VAL A 316 -20.34 24.21 23.52
N PRO A 317 -20.21 25.55 23.51
CA PRO A 317 -20.59 26.34 22.35
C PRO A 317 -19.64 26.02 21.20
N LEU A 318 -20.15 25.26 20.23
CA LEU A 318 -19.46 25.01 18.97
C LEU A 318 -19.35 26.33 18.19
N PRO A 319 -18.20 26.63 17.57
CA PRO A 319 -18.04 27.83 16.76
C PRO A 319 -19.04 27.80 15.59
N ALA A 320 -19.70 28.93 15.33
CA ALA A 320 -20.80 29.09 14.37
C ALA A 320 -20.51 28.56 12.94
N GLN A 321 -19.24 28.37 12.58
CA GLN A 321 -18.81 27.82 11.30
C GLN A 321 -19.14 26.32 11.14
N VAL A 322 -19.29 25.57 12.24
CA VAL A 322 -19.61 24.13 12.17
C VAL A 322 -21.12 23.88 12.04
N THR A 323 -21.95 24.79 12.57
CA THR A 323 -23.42 24.70 12.45
C THR A 323 -23.93 25.01 11.04
N GLU A 324 -23.27 25.91 10.29
CA GLU A 324 -23.61 26.15 8.88
C GLU A 324 -23.24 24.97 7.98
N GLN A 325 -22.09 24.33 8.23
CA GLN A 325 -21.67 23.17 7.44
C GLN A 325 -22.56 21.94 7.69
N LEU A 326 -23.07 21.77 8.91
CA LEU A 326 -24.03 20.71 9.24
C LEU A 326 -25.45 20.97 8.70
N ALA A 327 -25.81 22.23 8.45
CA ALA A 327 -27.07 22.58 7.80
C ALA A 327 -27.01 22.34 6.29
N ALA A 328 -25.91 22.74 5.62
CA ALA A 328 -25.70 22.48 4.20
C ALA A 328 -25.67 20.97 3.86
N LEU A 329 -25.06 20.16 4.73
CA LEU A 329 -25.00 18.70 4.55
C LEU A 329 -26.35 17.99 4.77
N LYS A 330 -27.33 18.64 5.42
CA LYS A 330 -28.69 18.11 5.58
C LYS A 330 -29.61 18.49 4.42
N GLU A 331 -29.39 19.63 3.78
CA GLU A 331 -30.13 20.00 2.56
C GLU A 331 -29.74 19.12 1.37
N ASP A 332 -28.44 18.88 1.16
CA ASP A 332 -27.97 17.97 0.09
C ASP A 332 -28.52 16.54 0.25
N LYS A 333 -28.62 16.05 1.50
CA LYS A 333 -29.16 14.71 1.77
C LYS A 333 -30.67 14.61 1.55
N ALA A 334 -31.40 15.74 1.63
CA ALA A 334 -32.83 15.79 1.40
C ALA A 334 -33.18 15.89 -0.10
N GLU A 335 -32.30 16.46 -0.93
CA GLU A 335 -32.46 16.45 -2.39
C GLU A 335 -32.19 15.07 -2.99
N VAL A 336 -31.14 14.37 -2.53
CA VAL A 336 -30.84 13.00 -3.00
C VAL A 336 -31.98 12.02 -2.65
N ALA A 337 -32.62 12.16 -1.50
CA ALA A 337 -33.77 11.33 -1.12
C ALA A 337 -35.06 11.63 -1.92
N LYS A 338 -35.16 12.80 -2.58
CA LYS A 338 -36.28 13.12 -3.47
C LYS A 338 -36.07 12.58 -4.89
N GLU A 339 -34.84 12.41 -5.34
CA GLU A 339 -34.55 11.77 -6.64
C GLU A 339 -34.77 10.25 -6.61
N GLU A 340 -34.41 9.56 -5.51
CA GLU A 340 -34.63 8.10 -5.42
C GLU A 340 -36.13 7.73 -5.41
N LYS A 341 -37.01 8.61 -4.89
CA LYS A 341 -38.46 8.35 -4.86
C LYS A 341 -39.18 8.55 -6.19
N LYS A 342 -38.50 9.06 -7.23
CA LYS A 342 -39.09 9.27 -8.57
C LYS A 342 -38.82 8.11 -9.54
N VAL A 343 -38.00 7.13 -9.14
CA VAL A 343 -37.59 6.00 -10.01
C VAL A 343 -38.40 4.72 -9.76
N GLU A 344 -39.09 4.59 -8.61
CA GLU A 344 -40.01 3.47 -8.33
C GLU A 344 -41.48 3.86 -8.55
N GLU A 345 -41.90 4.02 -9.81
CA GLU A 345 -43.32 3.91 -10.18
C GLU A 345 -43.49 2.76 -11.19
N PRO A 346 -43.93 1.56 -10.77
CA PRO A 346 -44.04 0.42 -11.66
C PRO A 346 -45.24 0.57 -12.61
N ALA A 347 -44.95 0.53 -13.91
CA ALA A 347 -45.93 0.49 -14.98
C ALA A 347 -46.88 -0.72 -14.84
N LYS A 348 -48.18 -0.42 -14.71
CA LYS A 348 -49.28 -1.40 -14.78
C LYS A 348 -49.24 -2.18 -16.10
N PRO A 349 -49.35 -3.52 -16.08
CA PRO A 349 -49.59 -4.29 -17.30
C PRO A 349 -51.04 -4.08 -17.75
N LYS A 350 -51.20 -3.69 -19.03
CA LYS A 350 -52.50 -3.65 -19.70
C LYS A 350 -52.96 -5.07 -19.98
N ASP A 351 -54.12 -5.33 -19.40
CA ASP A 351 -55.05 -6.42 -19.63
C ASP A 351 -55.50 -6.44 -21.10
N GLU A 352 -55.15 -7.48 -21.85
CA GLU A 352 -55.73 -7.75 -23.17
C GLU A 352 -55.86 -9.27 -23.40
N GLY A 353 -56.89 -9.84 -22.78
CA GLY A 353 -57.56 -11.02 -23.33
C GLY A 353 -58.72 -10.59 -24.22
N LYS A 354 -58.73 -11.00 -25.50
CA LYS A 354 -59.95 -11.34 -26.26
C LYS A 354 -59.67 -11.80 -27.70
N ARG A 355 -60.55 -12.73 -28.14
CA ARG A 355 -60.73 -13.37 -29.48
C ARG A 355 -59.97 -14.68 -29.58
N LEU A 356 -60.57 -15.87 -29.37
CA LEU A 356 -61.79 -16.49 -29.94
C LEU A 356 -61.82 -16.51 -31.48
N VAL A 357 -61.87 -17.77 -31.97
CA VAL A 357 -62.21 -18.30 -33.31
C VAL A 357 -61.10 -18.29 -34.35
#